data_AF-W8CDV2-F1
#
_entry.id   AF-W8CDV2-F1
#
_cell.length_a   1.000
_cell.length_b   1.000
_cell.length_c   1.000
_cell.angle_alpha   90.00
_cell.angle_beta   90.00
_cell.angle_gamma   90.00
#
_symmetry.space_group_name_H-M   'P 1'
#
loop_
_entity.id
_entity.type
_entity.pdbx_description
1 polymer ?
#
loop_
_entity_poly.entity_id
_entity_poly.type
_entity_poly.pdbx_seq_one_letter_code
_entity_poly.pdbx_strand_id
1 'polypeptide(L)'
;MYQEYLNQLQISLAPLSSDELKDLLNDDEKLDEKVNEVLETLKTQKDNLLIENRTKAESNIEKEPKIIELRGKVNELLEEAKAHCEAVQEKLAEVKAKSGDVSQETALALLQTAAAESEEATEASIKQLTDNEIGVEAFLDDFLVARKTMHLRKLKAEKMQEIMRRQTQAAQRGSIGNVMPGYGNLLPNSGFYPAPGLPGMGGGSVPYPLGPMMPMPPPRPY
;
A
#
# COMPACT_ATOMS: atom_id res chain seq x y z
N MET A 1 41.88 -6.59 26.82
CA MET A 1 41.67 -6.89 28.25
C MET A 1 42.53 -6.03 29.14
N TYR A 2 43.87 -6.03 29.05
CA TYR A 2 44.73 -5.20 29.92
C TYR A 2 44.49 -3.68 29.85
N GLN A 3 43.99 -3.16 28.73
CA GLN A 3 43.67 -1.73 28.58
C GLN A 3 42.60 -1.23 29.56
N GLU A 4 41.61 -2.03 29.94
CA GLU A 4 40.57 -1.57 30.88
C GLU A 4 41.12 -1.45 32.30
N TYR A 5 41.97 -2.40 32.70
CA TYR A 5 42.70 -2.34 33.96
C TYR A 5 43.61 -1.12 34.03
N LEU A 6 44.36 -0.85 32.95
CA LEU A 6 45.24 0.32 32.87
C LEU A 6 44.45 1.65 32.86
N ASN A 7 43.31 1.70 32.17
CA ASN A 7 42.46 2.89 32.18
C ASN A 7 41.87 3.15 33.57
N GLN A 8 41.40 2.12 34.27
CA GLN A 8 40.87 2.29 35.63
C GLN A 8 41.96 2.66 36.64
N LEU A 9 43.16 2.09 36.51
CA LEU A 9 44.33 2.51 37.28
C LEU A 9 44.68 3.98 36.99
N GLN A 10 44.70 4.39 35.71
CA GLN A 10 44.95 5.77 35.33
C GLN A 10 43.89 6.73 35.89
N ILE A 11 42.61 6.36 35.87
CA ILE A 11 41.51 7.14 36.46
C ILE A 11 41.67 7.26 37.98
N SER A 12 42.10 6.20 38.64
CA SER A 12 42.27 6.15 40.10
C SER A 12 43.53 6.89 40.58
N LEU A 13 44.59 6.95 39.75
CA LEU A 13 45.87 7.61 40.06
C LEU A 13 45.95 9.08 39.62
N ALA A 14 45.22 9.47 38.57
CA ALA A 14 45.22 10.85 38.05
C ALA A 14 44.86 11.96 39.06
N PRO A 15 43.95 11.76 40.04
CA PRO A 15 43.63 12.79 41.02
C PRO A 15 44.60 12.87 42.20
N LEU A 16 45.56 11.94 42.34
CA LEU A 16 46.52 11.94 43.45
C LEU A 16 47.60 13.02 43.27
N SER A 17 48.00 13.63 44.39
CA SER A 17 49.08 14.61 44.44
C SER A 17 50.46 13.95 44.31
N SER A 18 51.49 14.76 43.98
CA SER A 18 52.86 14.24 43.84
C SER A 18 53.42 13.60 45.11
N ASP A 19 52.96 14.02 46.29
CA ASP A 19 53.43 13.47 47.56
C ASP A 19 52.73 12.14 47.88
N GLU A 20 51.44 12.03 47.58
CA GLU A 20 50.67 10.77 47.69
C GLU A 20 51.16 9.70 46.71
N LEU A 21 51.53 10.10 45.48
CA LEU A 21 52.12 9.19 44.48
C LEU A 21 53.50 8.68 44.91
N LYS A 22 54.30 9.50 45.60
CA LYS A 22 55.59 9.08 46.15
C LYS A 22 55.41 8.15 47.34
N ASP A 23 54.43 8.42 48.21
CA ASP A 23 54.11 7.54 49.33
C ASP A 23 53.65 6.17 48.83
N LEU A 24 52.79 6.15 47.81
CA LEU A 24 52.31 4.93 47.14
C LEU A 24 53.43 4.17 46.41
N LEU A 25 54.43 4.87 45.86
CA LEU A 25 55.59 4.24 45.18
C LEU A 25 56.57 3.59 46.17
N ASN A 26 56.65 4.09 47.40
CA ASN A 26 57.59 3.62 48.41
C ASN A 26 56.97 2.58 49.37
N ASP A 27 55.70 2.24 49.19
CA ASP A 27 54.94 1.33 50.05
C ASP A 27 54.17 0.31 49.19
N ASP A 28 54.74 -0.88 49.05
CA ASP A 28 54.18 -1.97 48.23
C ASP A 28 52.81 -2.43 48.74
N GLU A 29 52.53 -2.35 50.05
CA GLU A 29 51.23 -2.75 50.61
C GLU A 29 50.13 -1.78 50.17
N LYS A 30 50.40 -0.47 50.17
CA LYS A 30 49.44 0.53 49.67
C LYS A 30 49.22 0.41 48.16
N LEU A 31 50.26 0.07 47.41
CA LEU A 31 50.15 -0.15 45.96
C LEU A 31 49.24 -1.35 45.66
N ASP A 32 49.42 -2.46 46.37
CA ASP A 32 48.57 -3.65 46.24
C ASP A 32 47.11 -3.37 46.63
N GLU A 33 46.89 -2.58 47.68
CA GLU A 33 45.55 -2.16 48.12
C GLU A 33 44.86 -1.32 47.03
N LYS A 34 45.61 -0.43 46.37
CA LYS A 34 45.12 0.39 45.26
C LYS A 34 44.78 -0.42 44.02
N VAL A 35 45.59 -1.43 43.70
CA VAL A 35 45.30 -2.37 42.60
C VAL A 35 44.05 -3.18 42.91
N ASN A 36 43.87 -3.66 44.15
CA ASN A 36 42.68 -4.39 44.57
C ASN A 36 41.40 -3.52 44.47
N GLU A 37 41.45 -2.25 44.84
CA GLU A 37 40.34 -1.30 44.68
C GLU A 37 39.87 -1.21 43.21
N VAL A 38 40.82 -1.06 42.28
CA VAL A 38 40.54 -1.01 40.84
C VAL A 38 39.96 -2.33 40.33
N LEU A 39 40.49 -3.47 40.80
CA LEU A 39 39.99 -4.79 40.44
C LEU A 39 38.55 -5.02 40.93
N GLU A 40 38.21 -4.62 42.15
CA GLU A 40 36.84 -4.71 42.68
C GLU A 40 35.87 -3.81 41.91
N THR A 41 36.32 -2.62 41.50
CA THR A 41 35.53 -1.72 40.66
C THR A 41 35.19 -2.36 39.31
N LEU A 42 36.18 -2.99 38.66
CA LEU A 42 36.00 -3.72 37.40
C LEU A 42 35.12 -4.96 37.56
N LYS A 43 35.25 -5.71 38.66
CA LYS A 43 34.35 -6.84 38.97
C LYS A 43 32.91 -6.37 39.09
N THR A 44 32.68 -5.28 39.83
CA THR A 44 31.36 -4.67 39.99
C THR A 44 30.78 -4.23 38.64
N GLN A 45 31.59 -3.59 37.78
CA GLN A 45 31.16 -3.22 36.43
C GLN A 45 30.79 -4.45 35.58
N LYS A 46 31.60 -5.51 35.64
CA LYS A 46 31.31 -6.78 34.95
C LYS A 46 29.99 -7.38 35.42
N ASP A 47 29.75 -7.40 36.72
CA ASP A 47 28.53 -7.97 37.30
C ASP A 47 27.30 -7.13 36.92
N ASN A 48 27.41 -5.80 36.93
CA ASN A 48 26.37 -4.91 36.44
C ASN A 48 26.03 -5.16 34.96
N LEU A 49 27.04 -5.33 34.10
CA LEU A 49 26.84 -5.65 32.69
C LEU A 49 26.19 -7.01 32.48
N LEU A 50 26.56 -8.02 33.29
CA LEU A 50 25.91 -9.33 33.24
C LEU A 50 24.45 -9.26 33.66
N ILE A 51 24.13 -8.50 34.71
CA ILE A 51 22.75 -8.26 35.15
C ILE A 51 21.97 -7.54 34.04
N GLU A 52 22.53 -6.47 33.48
CA GLU A 52 21.87 -5.71 32.41
C GLU A 52 21.62 -6.57 31.16
N ASN A 53 22.62 -7.35 30.74
CA ASN A 53 22.48 -8.26 29.61
C ASN A 53 21.39 -9.30 29.88
N ARG A 54 21.37 -9.87 31.09
CA ARG A 54 20.36 -10.84 31.51
C ARG A 54 18.96 -10.23 31.48
N THR A 55 18.76 -9.06 32.08
CA THR A 55 17.45 -8.38 32.07
C THR A 55 16.99 -8.04 30.66
N LYS A 56 17.90 -7.61 29.78
CA LYS A 56 17.58 -7.36 28.37
C LYS A 56 17.20 -8.64 27.62
N ALA A 57 17.92 -9.73 27.85
CA ALA A 57 17.63 -11.02 27.24
C ALA A 57 16.28 -11.56 27.71
N GLU A 58 16.00 -11.49 29.01
CA GLU A 58 14.71 -11.90 29.60
C GLU A 58 13.55 -11.05 29.02
N SER A 59 13.69 -9.73 28.96
CA SER A 59 12.68 -8.85 28.33
C SER A 59 12.51 -9.09 26.83
N ASN A 60 13.56 -9.51 26.12
CA ASN A 60 13.45 -9.85 24.70
C ASN A 60 12.68 -11.17 24.50
N ILE A 61 12.97 -12.18 25.33
CA ILE A 61 12.26 -13.47 25.32
C ILE A 61 10.78 -13.27 25.66
N GLU A 62 10.46 -12.40 26.62
CA GLU A 62 9.07 -12.07 26.98
C GLU A 62 8.26 -11.49 25.81
N LYS A 63 8.92 -10.82 24.85
CA LYS A 63 8.26 -10.25 23.67
C LYS A 63 7.99 -11.26 22.57
N GLU A 64 8.69 -12.40 22.56
CA GLU A 64 8.52 -13.46 21.57
C GLU A 64 7.07 -13.94 21.39
N PRO A 65 6.31 -14.29 22.45
CA PRO A 65 4.92 -14.74 22.29
C PRO A 65 4.04 -13.67 21.64
N LYS A 66 4.24 -12.40 21.99
CA LYS A 66 3.49 -11.28 21.38
C LYS A 66 3.81 -11.13 19.89
N ILE A 67 5.08 -11.32 19.51
CA ILE A 67 5.48 -11.29 18.09
C ILE A 67 4.84 -12.45 17.33
N ILE A 68 4.78 -13.64 17.92
CA ILE A 68 4.13 -14.82 17.32
C ILE A 68 2.63 -14.57 17.13
N GLU A 69 1.95 -14.07 18.15
CA GLU A 69 0.52 -13.73 18.09
C GLU A 69 0.24 -12.69 16.98
N LEU A 70 1.00 -11.60 16.95
CA LEU A 70 0.84 -10.55 15.94
C LEU A 70 1.11 -11.07 14.52
N ARG A 71 2.12 -11.93 14.34
CA ARG A 71 2.38 -12.60 13.06
C ARG A 71 1.22 -13.50 12.65
N GLY A 72 0.64 -14.24 13.58
CA GLY A 72 -0.57 -15.04 13.36
C GLY A 72 -1.72 -14.17 12.86
N LYS A 73 -2.02 -13.09 13.57
CA LYS A 73 -3.08 -12.14 13.21
C LYS A 73 -2.87 -11.49 11.83
N VAL A 74 -1.62 -11.16 11.49
CA VAL A 74 -1.29 -10.64 10.15
C VAL A 74 -1.55 -11.69 9.07
N ASN A 75 -1.19 -12.96 9.32
CA ASN A 75 -1.47 -14.03 8.37
C ASN A 75 -2.98 -14.27 8.22
N GLU A 76 -3.75 -14.26 9.30
CA GLU A 76 -5.22 -14.37 9.25
C GLU A 76 -5.83 -13.25 8.38
N LEU A 77 -5.47 -11.99 8.65
CA LEU A 77 -5.94 -10.84 7.87
C LEU A 77 -5.52 -10.92 6.40
N LEU A 78 -4.34 -11.46 6.11
CA LEU A 78 -3.87 -11.66 4.74
C LEU A 78 -4.75 -12.70 4.01
N GLU A 79 -5.07 -13.81 4.65
CA GLU A 79 -5.93 -14.85 4.07
C GLU A 79 -7.37 -14.32 3.87
N GLU A 80 -7.91 -13.56 4.83
CA GLU A 80 -9.20 -12.88 4.67
C GLU A 80 -9.18 -11.90 3.48
N ALA A 81 -8.13 -11.09 3.37
CA ALA A 81 -7.97 -10.15 2.26
C ALA A 81 -7.89 -10.86 0.91
N LYS A 82 -7.16 -11.98 0.82
CA LYS A 82 -7.11 -12.81 -0.40
C LYS A 82 -8.49 -13.34 -0.76
N ALA A 83 -9.21 -13.92 0.19
CA ALA A 83 -10.56 -14.44 -0.03
C ALA A 83 -11.52 -13.34 -0.52
N HIS A 84 -11.42 -12.13 0.04
CA HIS A 84 -12.18 -10.98 -0.44
C HIS A 84 -11.76 -10.54 -1.85
N CYS A 85 -10.47 -10.51 -2.16
CA CYS A 85 -9.99 -10.22 -3.52
C CYS A 85 -10.51 -11.23 -4.54
N GLU A 86 -10.47 -12.53 -4.22
CA GLU A 86 -11.00 -13.59 -5.07
C GLU A 86 -12.51 -13.44 -5.29
N ALA A 87 -13.27 -13.20 -4.22
CA ALA A 87 -14.71 -12.97 -4.30
C ALA A 87 -15.05 -11.74 -5.16
N VAL A 88 -14.30 -10.65 -5.03
CA VAL A 88 -14.47 -9.46 -5.88
C VAL A 88 -14.13 -9.76 -7.33
N GLN A 89 -13.06 -10.52 -7.59
CA GLN A 89 -12.67 -10.91 -8.93
C GLN A 89 -13.72 -11.81 -9.59
N GLU A 90 -14.30 -12.75 -8.86
CA GLU A 90 -15.41 -13.59 -9.31
C GLU A 90 -16.63 -12.73 -9.67
N LYS A 91 -17.03 -11.80 -8.78
CA LYS A 91 -18.16 -10.89 -9.03
C LYS A 91 -17.92 -9.99 -10.23
N LEU A 92 -16.69 -9.51 -10.41
CA LEU A 92 -16.30 -8.72 -11.57
C LEU A 92 -16.37 -9.54 -12.86
N ALA A 93 -15.91 -10.80 -12.84
CA ALA A 93 -16.04 -11.71 -13.97
C ALA A 93 -17.51 -12.00 -14.30
N GLU A 94 -18.37 -12.21 -13.29
CA GLU A 94 -19.81 -12.40 -13.46
C GLU A 94 -20.47 -11.17 -14.10
N VAL A 95 -20.12 -9.97 -13.65
CA VAL A 95 -20.62 -8.71 -14.23
C VAL A 95 -20.15 -8.55 -15.67
N LYS A 96 -18.88 -8.84 -15.98
CA LYS A 96 -18.37 -8.80 -17.37
C LYS A 96 -19.10 -9.79 -18.27
N ALA A 97 -19.29 -11.03 -17.81
CA ALA A 97 -20.01 -12.04 -18.56
C ALA A 97 -21.47 -11.63 -18.85
N LYS A 98 -22.14 -10.99 -17.89
CA LYS A 98 -23.53 -10.49 -18.06
C LYS A 98 -23.63 -9.23 -18.92
N SER A 99 -22.62 -8.36 -18.88
CA SER A 99 -22.65 -7.07 -19.58
C SER A 99 -22.29 -7.19 -21.06
N GLY A 100 -21.69 -8.32 -21.47
CA GLY A 100 -21.17 -8.51 -22.83
C GLY A 100 -20.07 -7.50 -23.18
N ASP A 101 -19.50 -7.64 -24.39
CA ASP A 101 -18.41 -6.76 -24.84
C ASP A 101 -18.89 -5.42 -25.41
N VAL A 102 -20.20 -5.20 -25.50
CA VAL A 102 -20.78 -4.01 -26.13
C VAL A 102 -21.12 -2.98 -25.06
N SER A 103 -20.39 -1.85 -25.07
CA SER A 103 -20.72 -0.74 -24.17
C SER A 103 -22.12 -0.19 -24.46
N GLN A 104 -22.75 0.40 -23.46
CA GLN A 104 -24.08 0.99 -23.60
C GLN A 104 -24.12 2.09 -24.68
N GLU A 105 -23.05 2.87 -24.80
CA GLU A 105 -22.86 3.88 -25.85
C GLU A 105 -22.77 3.24 -27.24
N THR A 106 -22.02 2.14 -27.37
CA THR A 106 -21.87 1.41 -28.64
C THR A 106 -23.21 0.82 -29.08
N ALA A 107 -23.95 0.20 -28.16
CA ALA A 107 -25.27 -0.33 -28.44
C ALA A 107 -26.28 0.77 -28.85
N LEU A 108 -26.23 1.95 -28.22
CA LEU A 108 -27.06 3.09 -28.60
C LEU A 108 -26.73 3.58 -30.01
N ALA A 109 -25.45 3.76 -30.33
CA ALA A 109 -25.01 4.17 -31.67
C ALA A 109 -25.48 3.19 -32.75
N LEU A 110 -25.30 1.88 -32.54
CA LEU A 110 -25.78 0.85 -33.46
C LEU A 110 -27.30 0.90 -33.66
N LEU A 111 -28.05 1.13 -32.59
CA LEU A 111 -29.51 1.23 -32.65
C LEU A 111 -29.98 2.49 -33.38
N GLN A 112 -29.29 3.62 -33.22
CA GLN A 112 -29.56 4.86 -33.95
C GLN A 112 -29.27 4.69 -35.45
N THR A 113 -28.14 4.07 -35.80
CA THR A 113 -27.82 3.74 -37.19
C THR A 113 -28.89 2.84 -37.80
N ALA A 114 -29.26 1.74 -37.12
CA ALA A 114 -30.30 0.84 -37.60
C ALA A 114 -31.68 1.53 -37.73
N ALA A 115 -31.97 2.53 -36.88
CA ALA A 115 -33.18 3.33 -36.99
C ALA A 115 -33.15 4.24 -38.24
N ALA A 116 -32.02 4.90 -38.50
CA ALA A 116 -31.81 5.73 -39.68
C ALA A 116 -31.87 4.91 -40.99
N GLU A 117 -31.22 3.75 -41.03
CA GLU A 117 -31.30 2.82 -42.18
C GLU A 117 -32.73 2.36 -42.45
N SER A 118 -33.53 2.13 -41.40
CA SER A 118 -34.94 1.76 -41.56
C SER A 118 -35.80 2.91 -42.06
N GLU A 119 -35.47 4.14 -41.65
CA GLU A 119 -36.14 5.34 -42.13
C GLU A 119 -35.88 5.55 -43.62
N GLU A 120 -34.61 5.48 -44.03
CA GLU A 120 -34.19 5.54 -45.43
C GLU A 120 -34.86 4.45 -46.26
N ALA A 121 -34.91 3.20 -45.77
CA ALA A 121 -35.59 2.11 -46.46
C ALA A 121 -37.09 2.38 -46.67
N THR A 122 -37.78 2.94 -45.66
CA THR A 122 -39.19 3.30 -45.81
C THR A 122 -39.41 4.49 -46.76
N GLU A 123 -38.49 5.45 -46.81
CA GLU A 123 -38.52 6.56 -47.77
C GLU A 123 -38.28 6.07 -49.20
N ALA A 124 -37.37 5.11 -49.38
CA ALA A 124 -37.14 4.46 -50.66
C ALA A 124 -38.41 3.74 -51.15
N SER A 125 -39.12 2.99 -50.29
CA SER A 125 -40.41 2.38 -50.66
C SER A 125 -41.48 3.40 -51.04
N ILE A 126 -41.55 4.55 -50.37
CA ILE A 126 -42.47 5.64 -50.73
C ILE A 126 -42.12 6.20 -52.12
N LYS A 127 -40.82 6.36 -52.40
CA LYS A 127 -40.35 6.83 -53.70
C LYS A 127 -40.71 5.85 -54.81
N GLN A 128 -40.49 4.55 -54.62
CA GLN A 128 -40.87 3.50 -55.57
C GLN A 128 -42.38 3.53 -55.88
N LEU A 129 -43.23 3.74 -54.87
CA LEU A 129 -44.67 3.90 -55.07
C LEU A 129 -44.99 5.14 -55.91
N THR A 130 -44.34 6.26 -55.62
CA THR A 130 -44.55 7.55 -56.31
C THR A 130 -44.09 7.48 -57.78
N ASP A 131 -43.01 6.74 -58.04
CA ASP A 131 -42.47 6.48 -59.36
C ASP A 131 -43.25 5.38 -60.12
N ASN A 132 -44.30 4.82 -59.52
CA ASN A 132 -45.13 3.70 -60.01
C ASN A 132 -44.34 2.40 -60.27
N GLU A 133 -43.22 2.18 -59.56
CA GLU A 133 -42.40 0.97 -59.65
C GLU A 133 -42.98 -0.21 -58.85
N ILE A 134 -43.83 0.07 -57.86
CA ILE A 134 -44.52 -0.92 -57.02
C ILE A 134 -46.04 -0.64 -56.97
N GLY A 135 -46.84 -1.70 -56.95
CA GLY A 135 -48.29 -1.60 -56.78
C GLY A 135 -48.71 -1.26 -55.34
N VAL A 136 -49.87 -0.64 -55.16
CA VAL A 136 -50.37 -0.16 -53.86
C VAL A 136 -50.46 -1.28 -52.82
N GLU A 137 -51.02 -2.44 -53.17
CA GLU A 137 -51.18 -3.57 -52.23
C GLU A 137 -49.83 -4.10 -51.74
N ALA A 138 -48.88 -4.32 -52.67
CA ALA A 138 -47.53 -4.78 -52.33
C ALA A 138 -46.76 -3.75 -51.49
N PHE A 139 -46.95 -2.46 -51.76
CA PHE A 139 -46.40 -1.40 -50.93
C PHE A 139 -46.96 -1.45 -49.50
N LEU A 140 -48.28 -1.61 -49.32
CA LEU A 140 -48.89 -1.59 -48.00
C LEU A 140 -48.44 -2.76 -47.12
N ASP A 141 -48.29 -3.96 -47.70
CA ASP A 141 -47.83 -5.15 -46.98
C ASP A 141 -46.43 -4.94 -46.36
N ASP A 142 -45.48 -4.42 -47.15
CA ASP A 142 -44.09 -4.23 -46.71
C ASP A 142 -43.89 -2.93 -45.91
N PHE A 143 -44.50 -1.83 -46.35
CA PHE A 143 -44.31 -0.51 -45.76
C PHE A 143 -44.79 -0.45 -44.31
N LEU A 144 -45.96 -1.03 -44.00
CA LEU A 144 -46.51 -0.99 -42.64
C LEU A 144 -45.61 -1.73 -41.65
N VAL A 145 -45.07 -2.88 -42.05
CA VAL A 145 -44.15 -3.68 -41.23
C VAL A 145 -42.81 -2.95 -41.04
N ALA A 146 -42.25 -2.39 -42.12
CA ALA A 146 -41.01 -1.63 -42.08
C ALA A 146 -41.14 -0.34 -41.23
N ARG A 147 -42.23 0.42 -41.43
CA ARG A 147 -42.51 1.67 -40.70
C ARG A 147 -42.74 1.41 -39.21
N LYS A 148 -43.45 0.33 -38.85
CA LYS A 148 -43.58 -0.11 -37.45
C LYS A 148 -42.22 -0.43 -36.84
N THR A 149 -41.36 -1.15 -37.55
CA THR A 149 -40.02 -1.51 -37.08
C THR A 149 -39.14 -0.28 -36.88
N MET A 150 -39.19 0.67 -37.82
CA MET A 150 -38.47 1.95 -37.72
C MET A 150 -38.91 2.75 -36.48
N HIS A 151 -40.22 2.92 -36.26
CA HIS A 151 -40.72 3.63 -35.07
C HIS A 151 -40.33 2.92 -33.77
N LEU A 152 -40.35 1.59 -33.73
CA LEU A 152 -39.88 0.83 -32.57
C LEU A 152 -38.38 1.03 -32.31
N ARG A 153 -37.54 1.08 -33.34
CA ARG A 153 -36.10 1.34 -33.22
C ARG A 153 -35.84 2.76 -32.71
N LYS A 154 -36.53 3.77 -33.26
CA LYS A 154 -36.47 5.16 -32.78
C LYS A 154 -36.86 5.28 -31.31
N LEU A 155 -38.01 4.71 -30.93
CA LEU A 155 -38.49 4.75 -29.54
C LEU A 155 -37.52 4.05 -28.58
N LYS A 156 -36.96 2.90 -28.98
CA LYS A 156 -35.96 2.20 -28.16
C LYS A 156 -34.68 3.01 -27.99
N ALA A 157 -34.20 3.68 -29.04
CA ALA A 157 -33.02 4.56 -28.97
C ALA A 157 -33.26 5.74 -28.02
N GLU A 158 -34.40 6.43 -28.15
CA GLU A 158 -34.79 7.54 -27.28
C GLU A 158 -34.89 7.10 -25.82
N LYS A 159 -35.52 5.95 -25.55
CA LYS A 159 -35.66 5.43 -24.19
C LYS A 159 -34.32 5.02 -23.59
N MET A 160 -33.44 4.41 -24.38
CA MET A 160 -32.09 4.08 -23.95
C MET A 160 -31.29 5.34 -23.60
N GLN A 161 -31.34 6.37 -24.44
CA GLN A 161 -30.72 7.67 -24.18
C GLN A 161 -31.28 8.34 -22.92
N GLU A 162 -32.60 8.25 -22.69
CA GLU A 162 -33.25 8.75 -21.48
C GLU A 162 -32.74 8.05 -20.21
N ILE A 163 -32.62 6.72 -20.25
CA ILE A 163 -32.10 5.90 -19.14
C ILE A 163 -30.64 6.27 -18.84
N MET A 164 -29.79 6.38 -19.86
CA MET A 164 -28.39 6.78 -19.70
C MET A 164 -28.27 8.16 -19.05
N ARG A 165 -29.05 9.14 -19.53
CA ARG A 165 -29.05 10.49 -18.95
C ARG A 165 -29.48 10.50 -17.48
N ARG A 166 -30.49 9.70 -17.12
CA ARG A 166 -30.96 9.56 -15.73
C ARG A 166 -29.88 8.94 -14.83
N GLN A 167 -29.14 7.94 -15.32
CA GLN A 167 -28.02 7.34 -14.57
C GLN A 167 -26.91 8.38 -14.29
N THR A 168 -26.52 9.17 -15.30
CA THR A 168 -25.50 10.22 -15.11
C THR A 168 -25.95 11.28 -14.10
N GLN A 169 -27.22 11.69 -14.14
CA GLN A 169 -27.78 12.66 -13.20
C GLN A 169 -27.89 12.11 -11.76
N ALA A 170 -28.22 10.83 -11.61
CA ALA A 170 -28.24 10.16 -10.31
C ALA A 170 -26.83 10.07 -9.70
N ALA A 171 -25.81 9.78 -10.51
CA ALA A 171 -24.41 9.76 -10.07
C ALA A 171 -23.92 11.14 -9.59
N GLN A 172 -24.32 12.23 -10.27
CA GLN A 172 -24.00 13.60 -9.83
C GLN A 172 -24.69 14.00 -8.52
N ARG A 173 -25.93 13.55 -8.27
CA ARG A 173 -26.63 13.84 -7.00
C ARG A 173 -26.08 13.04 -5.81
N GLY A 174 -25.51 11.85 -6.05
CA GLY A 174 -24.79 11.10 -5.03
C GLY A 174 -23.42 11.69 -4.65
N SER A 175 -22.88 12.61 -5.47
CA SER A 175 -21.54 13.17 -5.30
C SER A 175 -21.48 14.48 -4.48
N ILE A 176 -22.62 15.06 -4.07
CA ILE A 176 -22.63 16.26 -3.23
C ILE A 176 -22.42 15.93 -1.73
N GLY A 177 -22.43 14.63 -1.37
CA GLY A 177 -22.32 14.19 0.02
C GLY A 177 -20.96 13.72 0.51
N ASN A 178 -19.95 13.57 -0.35
CA ASN A 178 -18.64 13.07 0.10
C ASN A 178 -17.49 13.73 -0.65
N VAL A 179 -17.04 14.88 -0.12
CA VAL A 179 -15.72 15.43 -0.42
C VAL A 179 -14.70 14.50 0.25
N MET A 180 -14.34 13.42 -0.43
CA MET A 180 -13.15 12.64 -0.11
C MET A 180 -12.01 13.19 -0.97
N PRO A 181 -10.89 13.64 -0.40
CA PRO A 181 -9.79 14.19 -1.20
C PRO A 181 -9.21 13.09 -2.08
N GLY A 182 -8.99 13.43 -3.35
CA GLY A 182 -8.49 12.51 -4.36
C GLY A 182 -7.15 11.91 -3.98
N TYR A 183 -7.12 10.60 -3.79
CA TYR A 183 -5.90 9.83 -3.88
C TYR A 183 -5.69 9.45 -5.34
N GLY A 184 -4.82 10.21 -5.99
CA GLY A 184 -4.21 9.82 -7.25
C GLY A 184 -3.44 8.52 -7.09
N ASN A 185 -3.34 7.80 -8.20
CA ASN A 185 -2.51 6.62 -8.41
C ASN A 185 -1.20 6.65 -7.60
N LEU A 186 -1.09 5.75 -6.62
CA LEU A 186 0.20 5.31 -6.11
C LEU A 186 0.31 3.82 -6.42
N LEU A 187 1.21 3.52 -7.36
CA LEU A 187 1.79 2.20 -7.51
C LEU A 187 2.30 1.70 -6.15
N PRO A 188 2.30 0.40 -5.87
CA PRO A 188 2.83 -0.12 -4.63
C PRO A 188 4.36 -0.06 -4.68
N ASN A 189 4.94 1.09 -4.32
CA ASN A 189 6.36 1.17 -4.02
C ASN A 189 6.58 0.67 -2.60
N SER A 190 7.05 -0.57 -2.50
CA SER A 190 7.51 -1.21 -1.26
C SER A 190 8.71 -0.43 -0.69
N GLY A 191 8.49 0.34 0.37
CA GLY A 191 9.57 1.06 1.07
C GLY A 191 9.13 1.51 2.45
N PHE A 192 9.30 0.65 3.46
CA PHE A 192 9.01 0.89 4.87
C PHE A 192 10.18 1.57 5.60
N TYR A 193 10.67 2.73 5.12
CA TYR A 193 11.67 3.49 5.87
C TYR A 193 11.37 4.99 5.84
N PRO A 194 11.30 5.67 7.01
CA PRO A 194 11.19 7.12 7.05
C PRO A 194 12.53 7.74 6.67
N ALA A 195 12.53 8.63 5.68
CA ALA A 195 13.69 9.44 5.33
C ALA A 195 13.98 10.46 6.46
N PRO A 196 15.24 10.65 6.90
CA PRO A 196 15.55 11.65 7.91
C PRO A 196 15.47 13.07 7.32
N GLY A 197 14.67 13.92 7.96
CA GLY A 197 14.69 15.36 7.74
C GLY A 197 16.01 15.97 8.22
N LEU A 198 16.56 16.89 7.43
CA LEU A 198 17.66 17.76 7.82
C LEU A 198 17.18 18.72 8.94
N PRO A 199 17.89 18.87 10.07
CA PRO A 199 17.61 19.94 11.00
C PRO A 199 18.74 20.99 11.01
N GLY A 200 18.39 22.22 10.65
CA GLY A 200 19.08 23.39 11.17
C GLY A 200 18.61 23.68 12.59
N MET A 201 19.57 23.80 13.50
CA MET A 201 19.50 24.30 14.88
C MET A 201 18.83 23.42 15.96
N GLY A 202 19.70 22.92 16.86
CA GLY A 202 19.46 23.03 18.31
C GLY A 202 19.17 21.74 19.08
N GLY A 203 20.20 21.21 19.73
CA GLY A 203 20.05 20.52 21.03
C GLY A 203 20.05 18.98 21.03
N GLY A 204 21.22 18.39 21.30
CA GLY A 204 21.40 17.20 22.13
C GLY A 204 20.90 15.84 21.61
N SER A 205 21.81 15.00 21.09
CA SER A 205 21.89 13.56 21.41
C SER A 205 23.11 12.89 20.75
N VAL A 206 23.58 11.85 21.45
CA VAL A 206 24.87 11.16 21.37
C VAL A 206 25.16 10.37 20.08
N PRO A 207 26.44 10.13 19.70
CA PRO A 207 26.82 9.44 18.48
C PRO A 207 26.97 7.92 18.72
N TYR A 208 26.32 7.10 17.90
CA TYR A 208 26.71 5.69 17.74
C TYR A 208 27.63 5.53 16.52
N PRO A 209 28.71 4.75 16.61
CA PRO A 209 29.65 4.55 15.51
C PRO A 209 29.07 3.63 14.43
N LEU A 210 29.05 4.11 13.19
CA LEU A 210 28.69 3.35 11.99
C LEU A 210 29.87 2.45 11.60
N GLY A 211 29.80 1.16 11.96
CA GLY A 211 30.72 0.12 11.49
C GLY A 211 30.39 -0.35 10.06
N PRO A 212 31.32 -1.08 9.39
CA PRO A 212 31.18 -1.44 7.97
C PRO A 212 30.01 -2.40 7.73
N MET A 213 29.13 -2.04 6.79
CA MET A 213 28.03 -2.87 6.31
C MET A 213 28.56 -4.19 5.71
N MET A 214 28.17 -5.32 6.28
CA MET A 214 28.43 -6.64 5.69
C MET A 214 27.49 -6.86 4.49
N PRO A 215 27.98 -7.38 3.35
CA PRO A 215 27.14 -7.60 2.18
C PRO A 215 26.17 -8.77 2.41
N MET A 216 24.90 -8.55 2.10
CA MET A 216 23.86 -9.57 2.17
C MET A 216 24.09 -10.68 1.11
N PRO A 217 23.86 -11.96 1.44
CA PRO A 217 24.03 -13.05 0.49
C PRO A 217 22.90 -13.06 -0.56
N PRO A 218 23.20 -13.44 -1.83
CA PRO A 218 22.22 -13.42 -2.90
C PRO A 218 21.14 -14.51 -2.76
N PRO A 219 19.92 -14.26 -3.25
CA PRO A 219 18.82 -15.21 -3.21
C PRO A 219 19.10 -16.41 -4.11
N ARG A 220 18.84 -17.62 -3.60
CA ARG A 220 19.02 -18.87 -4.35
C ARG A 220 17.89 -19.05 -5.37
N PRO A 221 18.20 -19.47 -6.61
CA PRO A 221 17.18 -19.86 -7.59
C PRO A 221 16.61 -21.26 -7.26
N TYR A 222 15.30 -21.40 -7.44
CA TYR A 222 14.62 -22.69 -7.60
C TYR A 222 14.74 -23.15 -9.06
#